data_AF-A0A356QP41-F1
#
_entry.id   AF-A0A356QP41-F1
#
_cell.length_a   1.000
_cell.length_b   1.000
_cell.length_c   1.000
_cell.angle_alpha   90.00
_cell.angle_beta   90.00
_cell.angle_gamma   90.00
#
_symmetry.space_group_name_H-M   'P 1'
#
loop_
_entity.id
_entity.type
_entity.pdbx_description
1 polymer ?
#
loop_
_entity_poly.entity_id
_entity_poly.type
_entity_poly.pdbx_seq_one_letter_code
_entity_poly.pdbx_strand_id
1 'polypeptide(L)'
;GDGERGQDWTARVQQLPGVPVTLPEPVSAVLQGELYWRLDNHVQARQPDSGARGAVAGAMAQRDPSQETLNRIGLFVWDWPDGPTQMTERLAQLTALGFETADYTHSISGQEAAAEWRERWFNGPLPFATDGVVLKQADRPSVRSWSSSPPEWAVAWKYPSQQALAQVRGV
;
A
#
# COMPACT_ATOMS: atom_id res chain seq x y z
N GLY A 1 -11.61 0.77 -9.60
CA GLY A 1 -11.90 1.81 -10.59
C GLY A 1 -11.08 1.57 -11.83
N ASP A 2 -11.24 2.41 -12.84
CA ASP A 2 -10.40 2.45 -14.05
C ASP A 2 -9.27 3.50 -13.95
N GLY A 3 -9.14 4.08 -12.76
CA GLY A 3 -8.20 5.15 -12.44
C GLY A 3 -8.82 6.54 -12.58
N GLU A 4 -9.76 6.75 -13.50
CA GLU A 4 -10.50 8.02 -13.60
C GLU A 4 -11.75 8.01 -12.71
N ARG A 5 -12.39 6.85 -12.62
CA ARG A 5 -13.63 6.64 -11.87
C ARG A 5 -13.45 5.50 -10.87
N GLY A 6 -13.83 5.80 -9.64
CA GLY A 6 -13.85 4.87 -8.52
C GLY A 6 -15.27 4.52 -8.09
N GLN A 7 -15.36 3.52 -7.23
CA GLN A 7 -16.56 3.29 -6.43
C GLN A 7 -16.42 4.10 -5.14
N ASP A 8 -17.49 4.79 -4.75
CA ASP A 8 -17.53 5.46 -3.45
C ASP A 8 -17.64 4.42 -2.34
N TRP A 9 -16.58 4.31 -1.55
CA TRP A 9 -16.47 3.42 -0.40
C TRP A 9 -16.56 4.16 0.94
N THR A 10 -16.87 5.46 0.95
CA THR A 10 -16.85 6.30 2.16
C THR A 10 -17.59 5.67 3.33
N ALA A 11 -18.83 5.23 3.12
CA ALA A 11 -19.65 4.62 4.17
C ALA A 11 -19.07 3.30 4.72
N ARG A 12 -18.33 2.53 3.89
CA ARG A 12 -17.66 1.30 4.33
C ARG A 12 -16.33 1.61 5.02
N VAL A 13 -15.57 2.56 4.49
CA VAL A 13 -14.28 2.99 5.05
C VAL A 13 -14.45 3.57 6.44
N GLN A 14 -15.53 4.30 6.70
CA GLN A 14 -15.88 4.80 8.04
C GLN A 14 -16.14 3.70 9.08
N GLN A 15 -16.39 2.46 8.64
CA GLN A 15 -16.56 1.30 9.53
C GLN A 15 -15.23 0.59 9.82
N LEU A 16 -14.16 0.90 9.07
CA LEU A 16 -12.86 0.25 9.22
C LEU A 16 -12.12 0.83 10.43
N PRO A 17 -11.85 0.05 11.49
CA PRO A 17 -11.18 0.59 12.68
C PRO A 17 -9.73 0.97 12.42
N GLY A 18 -9.11 0.40 11.38
CA GLY A 18 -7.77 0.74 10.93
C GLY A 18 -7.66 2.04 10.12
N VAL A 19 -8.76 2.78 9.92
CA VAL A 19 -8.77 4.05 9.20
C VAL A 19 -9.14 5.18 10.17
N PRO A 20 -8.27 6.20 10.36
CA PRO A 20 -8.59 7.30 11.25
C PRO A 20 -9.76 8.12 10.69
N VAL A 21 -10.78 8.34 11.53
CA VAL A 21 -11.92 9.22 11.21
C VAL A 21 -11.64 10.69 11.53
N THR A 22 -10.61 10.95 12.33
CA THR A 22 -10.17 12.29 12.74
C THR A 22 -8.65 12.36 12.67
N LEU A 23 -8.13 13.44 12.11
CA LEU A 23 -6.69 13.73 12.08
C LEU A 23 -6.31 14.63 13.27
N PRO A 24 -5.04 14.60 13.73
CA PRO A 24 -4.57 15.45 14.83
C PRO A 24 -4.71 16.96 14.57
N GLU A 25 -4.71 17.36 13.30
CA GLU A 25 -4.88 18.75 12.87
C GLU A 25 -5.81 18.83 11.63
N PRO A 26 -6.52 19.96 11.45
CA PRO A 26 -7.39 20.15 10.30
C PRO A 26 -6.56 20.40 9.03
N VAL A 27 -6.51 19.40 8.16
CA VAL A 27 -5.85 19.50 6.84
C VAL A 27 -6.84 19.22 5.73
N SER A 28 -6.78 20.02 4.67
CA SER A 28 -7.46 19.72 3.39
C SER A 28 -6.43 19.06 2.48
N ALA A 29 -6.47 17.74 2.36
CA ALA A 29 -5.52 16.96 1.59
C ALA A 29 -6.20 15.81 0.85
N VAL A 30 -5.61 15.43 -0.29
CA VAL A 30 -5.91 14.16 -0.94
C VAL A 30 -4.76 13.22 -0.64
N LEU A 31 -5.03 12.14 0.09
CA LEU A 31 -4.04 11.10 0.38
C LEU A 31 -4.31 9.88 -0.50
N GLN A 32 -3.24 9.25 -0.96
CA GLN A 32 -3.31 7.99 -1.68
C GLN A 32 -2.76 6.88 -0.81
N GLY A 33 -3.51 5.79 -0.74
CA GLY A 33 -3.21 4.68 0.12
C GLY A 33 -3.70 3.36 -0.46
N GLU A 34 -3.44 2.30 0.29
CA GLU A 34 -3.91 0.96 0.00
C GLU A 34 -4.56 0.36 1.24
N LEU A 35 -5.72 -0.24 1.06
CA LEU A 35 -6.30 -1.11 2.08
C LEU A 35 -5.62 -2.47 1.98
N TYR A 36 -5.08 -2.94 3.09
CA TYR A 36 -4.37 -4.21 3.15
C TYR A 36 -4.99 -5.13 4.20
N TRP A 37 -4.80 -6.44 4.01
CA TRP A 37 -5.19 -7.43 4.99
C TRP A 37 -4.06 -7.68 5.98
N ARG A 38 -4.34 -7.51 7.27
CA ARG A 38 -3.41 -7.74 8.37
C ARG A 38 -3.10 -9.23 8.48
N LEU A 39 -1.80 -9.52 8.51
CA LEU A 39 -1.22 -10.84 8.69
C LEU A 39 -0.19 -10.77 9.80
N ASP A 40 -0.02 -11.84 10.57
CA ASP A 40 0.96 -11.87 11.64
C ASP A 40 2.27 -12.49 11.15
N ASN A 41 3.38 -11.75 11.26
CA ASN A 41 4.73 -12.19 10.90
C ASN A 41 4.82 -12.83 9.49
N HIS A 42 4.11 -12.26 8.52
CA HIS A 42 4.05 -12.78 7.15
C HIS A 42 5.40 -12.67 6.45
N VAL A 43 5.90 -13.77 5.89
CA VAL A 43 7.14 -13.79 5.11
C VAL A 43 6.82 -14.13 3.67
N GLN A 44 6.95 -13.16 2.77
CA GLN A 44 6.51 -13.31 1.37
C GLN A 44 7.22 -14.45 0.63
N ALA A 45 8.53 -14.63 0.86
CA ALA A 45 9.30 -15.72 0.27
C ALA A 45 8.80 -17.13 0.65
N ARG A 46 8.11 -17.25 1.79
CA ARG A 46 7.62 -18.54 2.31
C ARG A 46 6.13 -18.76 2.03
N GLN A 47 5.35 -17.68 1.95
CA GLN A 47 3.89 -17.71 1.80
C GLN A 47 3.45 -16.69 0.74
N PRO A 48 3.73 -16.91 -0.55
CA PRO A 48 3.43 -15.93 -1.57
C PRO A 48 1.92 -15.75 -1.84
N ASP A 49 1.16 -16.83 -1.68
CA ASP A 49 -0.27 -16.92 -2.01
C ASP A 49 -1.14 -16.75 -0.75
N SER A 50 -1.02 -15.61 -0.07
CA SER A 50 -1.81 -15.35 1.15
C SER A 50 -3.30 -15.11 0.89
N GLY A 51 -3.70 -14.83 -0.35
CA GLY A 51 -5.06 -14.39 -0.69
C GLY A 51 -5.44 -13.01 -0.11
N ALA A 52 -4.50 -12.30 0.52
CA ALA A 52 -4.73 -11.05 1.25
C ALA A 52 -5.45 -9.98 0.42
N ARG A 53 -5.01 -9.78 -0.84
CA ARG A 53 -5.64 -8.81 -1.75
C ARG A 53 -7.11 -9.16 -2.03
N GLY A 54 -7.39 -10.46 -2.25
CA GLY A 54 -8.74 -10.95 -2.47
C GLY A 54 -9.62 -10.79 -1.22
N ALA A 55 -9.06 -11.00 -0.03
CA ALA A 55 -9.77 -10.84 1.23
C ALA A 55 -10.26 -9.40 1.45
N VAL A 56 -9.40 -8.39 1.20
CA VAL A 56 -9.80 -6.98 1.27
C VAL A 56 -10.93 -6.69 0.28
N ALA A 57 -10.77 -7.09 -0.99
CA ALA A 57 -11.78 -6.84 -2.02
C ALA A 57 -13.13 -7.48 -1.66
N GLY A 58 -13.12 -8.74 -1.19
CA GLY A 58 -14.31 -9.44 -0.75
C GLY A 58 -14.99 -8.77 0.45
N ALA A 59 -14.21 -8.38 1.46
CA ALA A 59 -14.73 -7.72 2.66
C ALA A 59 -15.33 -6.34 2.34
N MET A 60 -14.71 -5.56 1.45
CA MET A 60 -15.26 -4.28 1.00
C MET A 60 -16.56 -4.49 0.20
N ALA A 61 -16.64 -5.51 -0.66
CA ALA A 61 -17.82 -5.81 -1.47
C ALA A 61 -18.98 -6.47 -0.70
N GLN A 62 -18.72 -7.08 0.46
CA GLN A 62 -19.73 -7.75 1.26
C GLN A 62 -20.81 -6.77 1.73
N ARG A 63 -22.10 -7.14 1.70
CA ARG A 63 -23.18 -6.26 2.18
C ARG A 63 -23.04 -5.92 3.66
N ASP A 64 -22.74 -6.91 4.48
CA ASP A 64 -22.65 -6.81 5.94
C ASP A 64 -21.49 -7.68 6.47
N PRO A 65 -20.23 -7.18 6.42
CA PRO A 65 -19.06 -7.88 6.95
C PRO A 65 -19.05 -7.86 8.48
N SER A 66 -18.54 -8.94 9.09
CA SER A 66 -18.38 -8.98 10.54
C SER A 66 -17.33 -7.98 11.02
N GLN A 67 -17.44 -7.53 12.27
CA GLN A 67 -16.42 -6.66 12.87
C GLN A 67 -15.03 -7.31 12.92
N GLU A 68 -14.97 -8.63 13.12
CA GLU A 68 -13.72 -9.39 13.02
C GLU A 68 -13.08 -9.23 11.62
N THR A 69 -13.88 -9.27 10.55
CA THR A 69 -13.39 -9.07 9.18
C THR A 69 -12.88 -7.65 8.99
N LEU A 70 -13.61 -6.65 9.46
CA LEU A 70 -13.21 -5.24 9.34
C LEU A 70 -11.94 -4.92 10.14
N ASN A 71 -11.76 -5.53 11.32
CA ASN A 71 -10.55 -5.42 12.13
C ASN A 71 -9.28 -5.93 11.42
N ARG A 72 -9.44 -6.83 10.45
CA ARG A 72 -8.32 -7.35 9.66
C ARG A 72 -7.90 -6.42 8.53
N ILE A 73 -8.59 -5.32 8.30
CA ILE A 73 -8.23 -4.36 7.24
C ILE A 73 -7.48 -3.18 7.86
N GLY A 74 -6.27 -2.95 7.36
CA GLY A 74 -5.48 -1.76 7.65
C GLY A 74 -5.47 -0.80 6.46
N LEU A 75 -5.03 0.43 6.71
CA LEU A 75 -4.73 1.43 5.69
C LEU A 75 -3.24 1.73 5.70
N PHE A 76 -2.62 1.68 4.54
CA PHE A 76 -1.26 2.15 4.31
C PHE A 76 -1.31 3.36 3.38
N VAL A 77 -1.10 4.56 3.91
CA VAL A 77 -0.95 5.77 3.09
C VAL A 77 0.44 5.76 2.48
N TRP A 78 0.54 5.80 1.16
CA TRP A 78 1.81 5.75 0.44
C TRP A 78 2.11 7.02 -0.35
N ASP A 79 1.15 7.93 -0.51
CA ASP A 79 1.41 9.23 -1.13
C ASP A 79 0.51 10.37 -0.68
N TRP A 80 1.04 11.58 -0.89
CA TRP A 80 0.36 12.85 -0.76
C TRP A 80 0.68 13.69 -2.02
N PRO A 81 -0.14 13.62 -3.08
CA PRO A 81 0.15 14.23 -4.37
C PRO A 81 0.39 15.75 -4.33
N ASP A 82 -0.36 16.46 -3.50
CA ASP A 82 -0.26 17.91 -3.28
C ASP A 82 0.54 18.29 -2.02
N GLY A 83 1.22 17.32 -1.40
CA GLY A 83 2.06 17.54 -0.23
C GLY A 83 3.45 18.09 -0.58
N PRO A 84 4.36 18.14 0.41
CA PRO A 84 5.73 18.64 0.22
C PRO A 84 6.47 17.92 -0.90
N THR A 85 7.31 18.64 -1.65
CA THR A 85 8.09 18.09 -2.76
C THR A 85 9.12 17.06 -2.29
N GLN A 86 9.80 17.37 -1.18
CA GLN A 86 10.84 16.52 -0.61
C GLN A 86 10.24 15.34 0.18
N MET A 87 10.70 14.13 -0.10
CA MET A 87 10.21 12.91 0.54
C MET A 87 10.38 12.95 2.07
N THR A 88 11.51 13.47 2.58
CA THR A 88 11.75 13.58 4.02
C THR A 88 10.70 14.44 4.71
N GLU A 89 10.36 15.58 4.13
CA GLU A 89 9.34 16.49 4.66
C GLU A 89 7.94 15.87 4.55
N ARG A 90 7.64 15.24 3.41
CA ARG A 90 6.37 14.53 3.19
C ARG A 90 6.14 13.42 4.21
N LEU A 91 7.15 12.59 4.47
CA LEU A 91 7.09 11.53 5.47
C LEU A 91 6.91 12.10 6.88
N ALA A 92 7.64 13.16 7.22
CA ALA A 92 7.50 13.82 8.53
C ALA A 92 6.07 14.35 8.76
N GLN A 93 5.45 14.98 7.75
CA GLN A 93 4.07 15.44 7.86
C GLN A 93 3.06 14.29 7.91
N LEU A 94 3.24 13.23 7.12
CA LEU A 94 2.39 12.04 7.20
C LEU A 94 2.47 11.38 8.58
N THR A 95 3.66 11.30 9.18
CA THR A 95 3.84 10.82 10.54
C THR A 95 3.17 11.73 11.56
N ALA A 96 3.26 13.07 11.41
CA ALA A 96 2.56 14.01 12.28
C ALA A 96 1.03 13.87 12.21
N LEU A 97 0.50 13.45 11.04
CA LEU A 97 -0.91 13.12 10.85
C LEU A 97 -1.30 11.71 11.39
N GLY A 98 -0.33 10.93 11.88
CA GLY A 98 -0.55 9.62 12.49
C GLY A 98 -0.40 8.43 11.52
N PHE A 99 0.18 8.61 10.34
CA PHE A 99 0.41 7.53 9.38
C PHE A 99 1.80 6.90 9.53
N GLU A 100 1.87 5.58 9.41
CA GLU A 100 3.08 4.75 9.58
C GLU A 100 3.95 4.69 8.31
N THR A 101 3.75 5.58 7.32
CA THR A 101 4.45 5.53 6.03
C THR A 101 5.97 5.57 6.16
N ALA A 102 6.47 6.32 7.15
CA ALA A 102 7.90 6.48 7.41
C ALA A 102 8.58 5.19 7.89
N ASP A 103 7.84 4.28 8.53
CA ASP A 103 8.38 3.02 9.05
C ASP A 103 8.77 2.04 7.92
N TYR A 104 8.17 2.22 6.74
CA TYR A 104 8.37 1.35 5.58
C TYR A 104 9.05 2.06 4.40
N THR A 105 9.41 3.34 4.56
CA THR A 105 10.06 4.14 3.50
C THR A 105 11.48 4.50 3.91
N HIS A 106 12.47 3.93 3.23
CA HIS A 106 13.87 4.15 3.54
C HIS A 106 14.59 4.91 2.44
N SER A 107 15.38 5.91 2.83
CA SER A 107 16.32 6.55 1.92
C SER A 107 17.39 5.57 1.51
N ILE A 108 17.74 5.58 0.23
CA ILE A 108 18.73 4.70 -0.38
C ILE A 108 19.66 5.52 -1.27
N SER A 109 20.90 5.05 -1.41
CA SER A 109 21.89 5.61 -2.32
C SER A 109 22.35 4.51 -3.27
N GLY A 110 21.86 4.54 -4.51
CA GLY A 110 22.20 3.54 -5.54
C GLY A 110 21.31 2.30 -5.55
N GLN A 111 21.50 1.46 -6.57
CA GLN A 111 20.67 0.27 -6.79
C GLN A 111 20.96 -0.85 -5.80
N GLU A 112 22.19 -0.93 -5.28
CA GLU A 112 22.61 -1.99 -4.36
C GLU A 112 21.81 -1.90 -3.06
N ALA A 113 21.70 -0.69 -2.50
CA ALA A 113 20.85 -0.43 -1.34
C ALA A 113 19.37 -0.74 -1.62
N ALA A 114 18.88 -0.48 -2.84
CA ALA A 114 17.52 -0.86 -3.24
C ALA A 114 17.33 -2.39 -3.23
N ALA A 115 18.30 -3.12 -3.77
CA ALA A 115 18.30 -4.58 -3.81
C ALA A 115 18.32 -5.18 -2.40
N GLU A 116 19.14 -4.63 -1.50
CA GLU A 116 19.21 -5.05 -0.09
C GLU A 116 17.87 -4.89 0.63
N TRP A 117 17.20 -3.75 0.50
CA TRP A 117 15.87 -3.56 1.10
C TRP A 117 14.83 -4.48 0.50
N ARG A 118 14.84 -4.65 -0.83
CA ARG A 118 13.93 -5.59 -1.51
C ARG A 118 14.12 -7.01 -0.99
N GLU A 119 15.35 -7.48 -0.86
CA GLU A 119 15.64 -8.82 -0.35
C GLU A 119 15.26 -8.96 1.12
N ARG A 120 15.51 -7.91 1.92
CA ARG A 120 15.10 -7.86 3.33
C ARG A 120 13.59 -7.99 3.46
N TRP A 121 12.80 -7.29 2.64
CA TRP A 121 11.34 -7.31 2.73
C TRP A 121 10.75 -8.61 2.19
N PHE A 122 11.40 -9.20 1.18
CA PHE A 122 11.00 -10.49 0.65
C PHE A 122 11.15 -11.63 1.67
N ASN A 123 12.23 -11.61 2.44
CA ASN A 123 12.58 -12.69 3.38
C ASN A 123 12.23 -12.38 4.85
N GLY A 124 11.92 -11.13 5.17
CA GLY A 124 11.60 -10.67 6.52
C GLY A 124 10.11 -10.79 6.85
N PRO A 125 9.76 -10.87 8.14
CA PRO A 125 8.37 -10.82 8.58
C PRO A 125 7.80 -9.40 8.43
N LEU A 126 6.59 -9.31 7.90
CA LEU A 126 5.80 -8.08 7.78
C LEU A 126 4.37 -8.31 8.29
N PRO A 127 3.66 -7.25 8.71
CA PRO A 127 2.27 -7.38 9.18
C PRO A 127 1.25 -7.48 8.03
N PHE A 128 1.71 -7.71 6.80
CA PHE A 128 0.90 -7.76 5.58
C PHE A 128 1.66 -8.45 4.44
N ALA A 129 0.92 -8.84 3.40
CA ALA A 129 1.51 -9.36 2.18
C ALA A 129 1.99 -8.22 1.26
N THR A 130 3.12 -8.43 0.59
CA THR A 130 3.68 -7.49 -0.39
C THR A 130 4.03 -8.23 -1.67
N ASP A 131 3.99 -7.56 -2.82
CA ASP A 131 4.33 -8.17 -4.12
C ASP A 131 5.62 -7.60 -4.73
N GLY A 132 6.30 -6.72 -3.99
CA GLY A 132 7.55 -6.09 -4.36
C GLY A 132 7.83 -4.86 -3.52
N VAL A 133 8.72 -4.01 -4.02
CA VAL A 133 9.00 -2.68 -3.47
C VAL A 133 8.72 -1.61 -4.53
N VAL A 134 8.51 -0.36 -4.10
CA VAL A 134 8.39 0.78 -5.00
C VAL A 134 9.57 1.70 -4.78
N LEU A 135 10.35 1.95 -5.82
CA LEU A 135 11.42 2.94 -5.81
C LEU A 135 10.84 4.28 -6.23
N LYS A 136 11.13 5.34 -5.48
CA LYS A 136 10.63 6.70 -5.72
C LYS A 136 11.80 7.68 -5.73
N GLN A 137 11.76 8.68 -6.60
CA GLN A 137 12.65 9.82 -6.49
C GLN A 137 12.42 10.56 -5.17
N ALA A 138 13.51 10.96 -4.51
CA ALA A 138 13.46 11.65 -3.22
C ALA A 138 12.90 13.08 -3.33
N ASP A 139 13.08 13.70 -4.48
CA ASP A 139 12.51 15.00 -4.84
C ASP A 139 11.58 14.77 -6.04
N ARG A 140 10.29 15.09 -5.87
CA ARG A 140 9.30 14.98 -6.95
C ARG A 140 8.32 16.15 -6.91
N PRO A 141 7.92 16.72 -8.06
CA PRO A 141 6.99 17.84 -8.09
C PRO A 141 5.66 17.49 -7.42
N SER A 142 5.00 18.49 -6.86
CA SER A 142 3.59 18.33 -6.49
C SER A 142 2.79 18.03 -7.75
N VAL A 143 2.03 16.94 -7.71
CA VAL A 143 1.24 16.49 -8.85
C VAL A 143 -0.21 16.81 -8.53
N ARG A 144 -0.73 17.89 -9.13
CA ARG A 144 -2.14 18.26 -8.99
C ARG A 144 -3.06 17.52 -9.96
N SER A 145 -2.49 16.84 -10.97
CA SER A 145 -3.24 16.07 -11.96
C SER A 145 -2.91 14.59 -11.87
N TRP A 146 -3.90 13.78 -11.47
CA TRP A 146 -3.80 12.33 -11.50
C TRP A 146 -3.63 11.82 -12.95
N SER A 147 -2.89 10.73 -13.14
CA SER A 147 -2.71 10.05 -14.43
C SER A 147 -2.82 8.53 -14.25
N SER A 148 -3.38 7.85 -15.25
CA SER A 148 -3.44 6.38 -15.33
C SER A 148 -2.09 5.75 -15.69
N SER A 149 -1.18 6.54 -16.27
CA SER A 149 0.17 6.10 -16.58
C SER A 149 1.04 6.08 -15.32
N PRO A 150 1.94 5.09 -15.18
CA PRO A 150 2.94 5.11 -14.13
C PRO A 150 3.71 6.42 -14.14
N PRO A 151 3.92 7.06 -12.98
CA PRO A 151 4.67 8.31 -12.93
C PRO A 151 6.14 8.07 -13.28
N GLU A 152 6.78 9.03 -13.94
CA GLU A 152 8.22 8.95 -14.27
C GLU A 152 9.11 8.93 -13.01
N TRP A 153 8.60 9.41 -11.88
CA TRP A 153 9.32 9.49 -10.61
C TRP A 153 9.25 8.21 -9.76
N ALA A 154 8.53 7.16 -10.19
CA ALA A 154 8.48 5.90 -9.46
C ALA A 154 8.43 4.66 -10.35
N VAL A 155 8.98 3.56 -9.83
CA VAL A 155 8.94 2.24 -10.45
C VAL A 155 8.65 1.16 -9.43
N ALA A 156 7.77 0.22 -9.78
CA ALA A 156 7.52 -0.97 -8.98
C ALA A 156 8.53 -2.07 -9.36
N TRP A 157 9.30 -2.55 -8.36
CA TRP A 157 10.22 -3.66 -8.50
C TRP A 157 9.64 -4.91 -7.82
N LYS A 158 8.92 -5.72 -8.61
CA LYS A 158 8.20 -6.91 -8.14
C LYS A 158 9.14 -8.04 -7.68
N TYR A 159 8.64 -8.86 -6.76
CA TYR A 159 9.30 -10.12 -6.40
C TYR A 159 9.24 -11.14 -7.56
N PRO A 160 10.08 -12.18 -7.55
CA PRO A 160 10.00 -13.24 -8.56
C PRO A 160 8.62 -13.89 -8.54
N SER A 161 8.00 -14.06 -9.70
CA SER A 161 6.73 -14.77 -9.84
C SER A 161 6.92 -16.25 -9.49
N GLN A 162 6.07 -16.83 -8.65
CA GLN A 162 6.01 -18.28 -8.55
C GLN A 162 5.38 -18.88 -9.81
N GLN A 163 6.06 -19.84 -10.41
CA GLN A 163 5.51 -20.66 -11.48
C GLN A 163 4.86 -21.88 -10.84
N ALA A 164 3.53 -21.95 -10.87
CA ALA A 164 2.79 -23.16 -10.55
C ALA A 164 2.44 -23.89 -11.85
N LEU A 165 2.87 -25.14 -11.99
CA LEU A 165 2.42 -26.00 -13.08
C LEU A 165 0.98 -26.45 -12.80
N ALA A 166 0.04 -26.02 -13.63
CA ALA A 166 -1.33 -26.51 -13.59
C ALA A 166 -1.59 -27.41 -14.81
N GLN A 167 -2.23 -28.56 -14.58
CA GLN A 167 -2.67 -29.46 -15.65
C GLN A 167 -4.11 -29.12 -16.04
N VAL A 168 -4.32 -28.70 -17.29
CA VAL A 168 -5.66 -28.52 -17.86
C VAL A 168 -6.26 -29.90 -18.14
N ARG A 169 -7.34 -30.26 -17.42
CA ARG A 169 -7.98 -31.59 -17.49
C ARG A 169 -9.07 -31.70 -18.56
N GLY A 170 -9.37 -30.62 -19.28
CA GLY A 170 -10.36 -30.57 -20.35
C GLY A 170 -10.58 -29.14 -20.83
N VAL A 171 -11.15 -29.00 -22.03
CA VAL A 171 -11.65 -27.75 -22.62
C VAL A 171 -13.16 -27.82 -22.68
#